data_AF-A0A3L6JKZ4-F1
#
_entry.id   AF-A0A3L6JKZ4-F1
#
_cell.length_a   1.000
_cell.length_b   1.000
_cell.length_c   1.000
_cell.angle_alpha   90.00
_cell.angle_beta   90.00
_cell.angle_gamma   90.00
#
_symmetry.space_group_name_H-M   'P 1'
#
loop_
_entity.id
_entity.type
_entity.pdbx_description
1 polymer ?
#
loop_
_entity_poly.entity_id
_entity_poly.type
_entity_poly.pdbx_seq_one_letter_code
_entity_poly.pdbx_strand_id
1 'polypeptide(L)'
;MLVEQYSESGNLSMTSASEGAVLLQELERAEQILGSLLQRLSNLHTSLESIESNLRVDDFSTTVLIVQGSTTGIVCALTADIKGDPIHDAFESLRGRGFRLPVIIKGSDRSESQATCDSIMRIIRAQLKLKTSQLIINLRWSPLPTVIDSNRAVILGTRYKHGSPREISTFKEKLRELNLQVLDDDGEFGGGLLTYKLTELAREAENVVVLEMTLSSTLAGNVPKIAEILETITTL
;
A
#
# COMPACT_ATOMS: atom_id res chain seq x y z
N MET A 1 -58.28 70.94 -45.22
CA MET A 1 -57.37 70.23 -46.15
C MET A 1 -56.15 69.83 -45.34
N LEU A 2 -55.78 68.54 -45.41
CA LEU A 2 -54.66 67.84 -44.75
C LEU A 2 -54.74 67.66 -43.22
N VAL A 3 -54.92 66.40 -42.81
CA VAL A 3 -54.58 65.87 -41.48
C VAL A 3 -53.76 64.60 -41.71
N GLU A 4 -52.51 64.64 -41.27
CA GLU A 4 -51.61 63.49 -41.11
C GLU A 4 -52.05 62.66 -39.89
N GLN A 5 -51.95 61.34 -39.96
CA GLN A 5 -51.82 60.51 -38.76
C GLN A 5 -50.78 59.40 -38.97
N TYR A 6 -49.87 59.38 -37.99
CA TYR A 6 -48.67 58.58 -37.84
C TYR A 6 -48.97 57.12 -37.50
N SER A 7 -48.11 56.24 -38.04
CA SER A 7 -47.91 54.86 -37.64
C SER A 7 -46.76 54.75 -36.63
N GLU A 8 -46.99 54.14 -35.47
CA GLU A 8 -45.93 53.53 -34.67
C GLU A 8 -46.32 52.07 -34.36
N SER A 9 -45.55 51.14 -34.89
CA SER A 9 -45.62 49.71 -34.61
C SER A 9 -44.30 49.30 -33.98
N GLY A 10 -44.40 48.60 -32.86
CA GLY A 10 -43.31 48.34 -31.93
C GLY A 10 -42.23 47.36 -32.42
N ASN A 11 -41.10 47.43 -31.73
CA ASN A 11 -40.00 46.47 -31.78
C ASN A 11 -39.46 46.30 -30.36
N LEU A 12 -39.94 45.28 -29.65
CA LEU A 12 -39.44 44.85 -28.34
C LEU A 12 -39.67 43.34 -28.23
N SER A 13 -38.76 42.52 -28.78
CA SER A 13 -38.56 41.12 -28.39
C SER A 13 -37.52 40.46 -29.31
N MET A 14 -36.21 40.61 -29.03
CA MET A 14 -35.18 39.74 -29.62
C MET A 14 -33.83 39.72 -28.88
N THR A 15 -33.73 40.19 -27.63
CA THR A 15 -32.46 40.24 -26.87
C THR A 15 -32.30 39.18 -25.77
N SER A 16 -33.35 38.50 -25.31
CA SER A 16 -33.27 37.64 -24.11
C SER A 16 -32.81 36.19 -24.36
N ALA A 17 -32.88 35.69 -25.60
CA ALA A 17 -32.57 34.29 -25.90
C ALA A 17 -31.07 34.01 -26.11
N SER A 18 -30.30 35.00 -26.60
CA SER A 18 -28.85 34.85 -26.81
C SER A 18 -28.06 35.01 -25.51
N GLU A 19 -28.52 35.86 -24.59
CA GLU A 19 -27.88 36.07 -23.29
C GLU A 19 -27.92 34.81 -22.42
N GLY A 20 -29.04 34.06 -22.44
CA GLY A 20 -29.18 32.81 -21.69
C GLY A 20 -28.27 31.68 -22.18
N ALA A 21 -28.03 31.60 -23.50
CA ALA A 21 -27.12 30.61 -24.08
C ALA A 21 -25.65 30.89 -23.75
N VAL A 22 -25.26 32.17 -23.72
CA VAL A 22 -23.90 32.58 -23.29
C VAL A 22 -23.69 32.28 -21.80
N LEU A 23 -24.70 32.54 -20.96
CA LEU A 23 -24.63 32.30 -19.52
C LEU A 23 -24.51 30.80 -19.18
N LEU A 24 -25.22 29.94 -19.92
CA LEU A 24 -25.12 28.48 -19.80
C LEU A 24 -23.72 27.98 -20.20
N GLN A 25 -23.16 28.51 -21.28
CA GLN A 25 -21.84 28.14 -21.75
C GLN A 25 -20.73 28.59 -20.78
N GLU A 26 -20.89 29.74 -20.14
CA GLU A 26 -19.99 30.18 -19.07
C GLU A 26 -20.11 29.31 -17.81
N LEU A 27 -21.31 28.82 -17.48
CA LEU A 27 -21.54 27.91 -16.36
C LEU A 27 -20.88 26.55 -16.57
N GLU A 28 -21.06 25.96 -17.76
CA GLU A 28 -20.41 24.68 -18.11
C GLU A 28 -18.87 24.81 -18.07
N ARG A 29 -18.35 25.94 -18.56
CA ARG A 29 -16.90 26.20 -18.53
C ARG A 29 -16.39 26.39 -17.11
N ALA A 30 -17.16 27.07 -16.25
CA ALA A 30 -16.83 27.22 -14.83
C ALA A 30 -16.84 25.87 -14.11
N GLU A 31 -17.81 25.00 -14.40
CA GLU A 31 -17.90 23.66 -13.82
C GLU A 31 -16.72 22.77 -14.23
N GLN A 32 -16.32 22.83 -15.51
CA GLN A 32 -15.16 22.11 -16.02
C GLN A 32 -13.85 22.57 -15.36
N ILE A 33 -13.69 23.89 -15.16
CA ILE A 33 -12.54 24.46 -14.46
C ILE A 33 -12.54 24.04 -13.00
N LEU A 34 -13.72 24.04 -12.34
CA LEU A 34 -13.87 23.63 -10.95
C LEU A 34 -13.51 22.15 -10.77
N GLY A 35 -13.95 21.28 -11.67
CA GLY A 35 -13.61 19.85 -11.67
C GLY A 35 -12.10 19.62 -11.83
N SER A 36 -11.46 20.35 -12.75
CA SER A 36 -10.00 20.35 -12.93
C SER A 36 -9.27 20.82 -11.66
N LEU A 37 -9.76 21.88 -11.02
CA LEU A 37 -9.18 22.41 -9.79
C LEU A 37 -9.32 21.43 -8.61
N LEU A 38 -10.50 20.82 -8.44
CA LEU A 38 -10.72 19.79 -7.43
C LEU A 38 -9.81 18.59 -7.63
N GLN A 39 -9.63 18.15 -8.86
CA GLN A 39 -8.73 17.03 -9.15
C GLN A 39 -7.26 17.38 -8.90
N ARG A 40 -6.84 18.62 -9.21
CA ARG A 40 -5.50 19.12 -8.82
C ARG A 40 -5.33 19.21 -7.32
N LEU A 41 -6.36 19.66 -6.59
CA LEU A 41 -6.37 19.72 -5.12
C LEU A 41 -6.27 18.33 -4.50
N SER A 42 -7.00 17.36 -5.05
CA SER A 42 -6.90 15.95 -4.64
C SER A 42 -5.49 15.41 -4.86
N ASN A 43 -4.89 15.65 -6.02
CA ASN A 43 -3.53 15.22 -6.32
C ASN A 43 -2.48 15.89 -5.40
N LEU A 44 -2.68 17.18 -5.08
CA LEU A 44 -1.85 17.90 -4.12
C LEU A 44 -2.00 17.34 -2.71
N HIS A 45 -3.23 17.01 -2.29
CA HIS A 45 -3.49 16.41 -0.99
C HIS A 45 -2.77 15.05 -0.87
N THR A 46 -2.87 14.17 -1.88
CA THR A 46 -2.15 12.88 -1.88
C THR A 46 -0.64 13.07 -1.86
N SER A 47 -0.13 14.09 -2.58
CA SER A 47 1.30 14.42 -2.57
C SER A 47 1.75 14.94 -1.20
N LEU A 48 0.91 15.74 -0.53
CA LEU A 48 1.18 16.28 0.81
C LEU A 48 1.11 15.20 1.88
N GLU A 49 0.19 14.24 1.79
CA GLU A 49 0.16 13.07 2.69
C GLU A 49 1.44 12.25 2.59
N SER A 50 1.93 12.05 1.36
CA SER A 50 3.22 11.38 1.13
C SER A 50 4.37 12.15 1.77
N ILE A 51 4.43 13.48 1.57
CA ILE A 51 5.47 14.35 2.17
C ILE A 51 5.38 14.36 3.70
N GLU A 52 4.19 14.47 4.28
CA GLU A 52 3.98 14.44 5.73
C GLU A 52 4.39 13.09 6.32
N SER A 53 4.07 11.99 5.63
CA SER A 53 4.52 10.65 6.04
C SER A 53 6.05 10.53 6.04
N ASN A 54 6.73 11.15 5.07
CA ASN A 54 8.20 11.15 4.99
C ASN A 54 8.83 11.99 6.10
N LEU A 55 8.30 13.19 6.34
CA LEU A 55 8.79 14.07 7.41
C LEU A 55 8.61 13.46 8.80
N ARG A 56 7.51 12.72 9.02
CA ARG A 56 7.29 11.99 10.27
C ARG A 56 8.25 10.82 10.47
N VAL A 57 8.82 10.26 9.39
CA VAL A 57 9.73 9.12 9.44
C VAL A 57 11.18 9.57 9.68
N ASP A 58 11.62 10.66 9.04
CA ASP A 58 13.00 11.17 9.13
C ASP A 58 13.38 11.67 10.54
N ASP A 59 12.42 12.02 11.38
CA ASP A 59 12.64 12.35 12.81
C ASP A 59 13.05 11.13 13.66
N PHE A 60 13.03 9.93 13.11
CA PHE A 60 13.48 8.72 13.79
C PHE A 60 14.86 8.30 13.28
N SER A 61 15.89 8.54 14.10
CA SER A 61 17.17 7.81 14.02
C SER A 61 16.88 6.31 14.00
N THR A 62 16.90 5.69 12.82
CA THR A 62 16.36 4.35 12.64
C THR A 62 17.36 3.41 11.99
N THR A 63 17.49 2.23 12.58
CA THR A 63 18.22 1.07 12.06
C THR A 63 17.52 0.42 10.86
N VAL A 64 16.48 1.09 10.31
CA VAL A 64 15.58 0.56 9.29
C VAL A 64 15.36 1.59 8.19
N LEU A 65 15.24 1.11 6.96
CA LEU A 65 14.95 1.92 5.78
C LEU A 65 13.52 1.64 5.29
N ILE A 66 12.78 2.70 4.96
CA ILE A 66 11.43 2.58 4.41
C ILE A 66 11.47 2.78 2.89
N VAL A 67 10.81 1.89 2.16
CA VAL A 67 10.44 2.09 0.76
C VAL A 67 8.93 2.30 0.71
N GLN A 68 8.54 3.49 0.26
CA GLN A 68 7.13 3.87 0.15
C GLN A 68 6.44 3.04 -0.93
N GLY A 69 5.17 2.70 -0.67
CA GLY A 69 4.33 1.88 -1.54
C GLY A 69 2.85 2.02 -1.17
N SER A 70 2.02 1.08 -1.62
CA SER A 70 0.60 1.03 -1.25
C SER A 70 0.44 0.84 0.26
N THR A 71 -0.41 1.64 0.89
CA THR A 71 -0.69 1.57 2.34
C THR A 71 -1.61 0.39 2.72
N THR A 72 -2.15 -0.34 1.75
CA THR A 72 -2.96 -1.56 1.97
C THR A 72 -2.12 -2.74 2.50
N GLY A 73 -0.82 -2.73 2.22
CA GLY A 73 0.10 -3.77 2.66
C GLY A 73 1.39 -3.19 3.23
N ILE A 74 1.87 -3.78 4.33
CA ILE A 74 3.17 -3.45 4.91
C ILE A 74 4.00 -4.73 5.00
N VAL A 75 5.20 -4.71 4.43
CA VAL A 75 6.15 -5.82 4.50
C VAL A 75 7.36 -5.40 5.33
N CYS A 76 7.58 -6.08 6.44
CA CYS A 76 8.75 -5.92 7.28
C CYS A 76 9.76 -7.01 6.93
N ALA A 77 10.99 -6.65 6.59
CA ALA A 77 12.05 -7.62 6.29
C ALA A 77 13.35 -7.21 7.01
N LEU A 78 13.66 -7.90 8.11
CA LEU A 78 14.71 -7.52 9.05
C LEU A 78 16.15 -7.68 8.54
N THR A 79 16.34 -8.38 7.42
CA THR A 79 17.66 -8.59 6.80
C THR A 79 17.77 -7.96 5.42
N ALA A 80 16.70 -7.32 4.92
CA ALA A 80 16.63 -6.78 3.58
C ALA A 80 17.47 -5.50 3.35
N ASP A 81 18.18 -5.01 4.37
CA ASP A 81 19.20 -3.95 4.24
C ASP A 81 20.64 -4.52 4.26
N ILE A 82 20.80 -5.85 4.38
CA ILE A 82 22.10 -6.52 4.36
C ILE A 82 22.43 -6.95 2.92
N LYS A 83 23.54 -6.46 2.37
CA LYS A 83 24.00 -6.86 1.02
C LYS A 83 24.25 -8.38 0.93
N GLY A 84 23.81 -8.98 -0.18
CA GLY A 84 23.90 -10.42 -0.42
C GLY A 84 22.83 -11.25 0.31
N ASP A 85 21.89 -10.59 1.02
CA ASP A 85 20.65 -11.22 1.44
C ASP A 85 19.73 -11.39 0.20
N PRO A 86 19.14 -12.58 -0.04
CA PRO A 86 18.28 -12.81 -1.20
C PRO A 86 17.09 -11.84 -1.30
N ILE A 87 16.51 -11.45 -0.15
CA ILE A 87 15.39 -10.49 -0.12
C ILE A 87 15.90 -9.08 -0.45
N HIS A 88 17.07 -8.69 0.06
CA HIS A 88 17.71 -7.42 -0.30
C HIS A 88 17.89 -7.32 -1.83
N ASP A 89 18.53 -8.33 -2.42
CA ASP A 89 18.83 -8.36 -3.85
C ASP A 89 17.55 -8.33 -4.70
N ALA A 90 16.49 -9.03 -4.25
CA ALA A 90 15.19 -9.00 -4.90
C ALA A 90 14.52 -7.62 -4.81
N PHE A 91 14.49 -7.00 -3.62
CA PHE A 91 13.87 -5.68 -3.44
C PHE A 91 14.58 -4.58 -4.24
N GLU A 92 15.91 -4.56 -4.24
CA GLU A 92 16.67 -3.60 -5.03
C GLU A 92 16.46 -3.84 -6.54
N SER A 93 16.35 -5.09 -6.96
CA SER A 93 16.06 -5.42 -8.36
C SER A 93 14.69 -4.94 -8.83
N LEU A 94 13.69 -4.90 -7.95
CA LEU A 94 12.32 -4.46 -8.27
C LEU A 94 12.17 -2.94 -8.30
N ARG A 95 13.12 -2.20 -7.71
CA ARG A 95 13.08 -0.74 -7.64
C ARG A 95 13.04 -0.12 -9.04
N GLY A 96 12.09 0.80 -9.26
CA GLY A 96 11.97 1.54 -10.52
C GLY A 96 11.37 0.75 -11.69
N ARG A 97 10.90 -0.49 -11.49
CA ARG A 97 10.31 -1.32 -12.55
C ARG A 97 8.80 -1.14 -12.74
N GLY A 98 8.18 -0.20 -12.03
CA GLY A 98 6.75 0.12 -12.18
C GLY A 98 5.77 -0.83 -11.47
N PHE A 99 6.27 -1.78 -10.67
CA PHE A 99 5.44 -2.66 -9.84
C PHE A 99 4.71 -1.87 -8.74
N ARG A 100 3.50 -2.32 -8.40
CA ARG A 100 2.75 -1.78 -7.25
C ARG A 100 3.19 -2.50 -5.99
N LEU A 101 4.23 -1.95 -5.36
CA LEU A 101 4.81 -2.52 -4.15
C LEU A 101 4.04 -2.06 -2.89
N PRO A 102 3.98 -2.90 -1.84
CA PRO A 102 3.53 -2.48 -0.53
C PRO A 102 4.52 -1.50 0.10
N VAL A 103 4.17 -0.90 1.23
CA VAL A 103 5.18 -0.24 2.06
C VAL A 103 6.15 -1.31 2.54
N ILE A 104 7.46 -1.13 2.29
CA ILE A 104 8.49 -2.08 2.72
C ILE A 104 9.35 -1.41 3.79
N ILE A 105 9.48 -2.07 4.95
CA ILE A 105 10.38 -1.67 6.03
C ILE A 105 11.55 -2.66 6.06
N LYS A 106 12.71 -2.23 5.59
CA LYS A 106 13.95 -3.00 5.54
C LYS A 106 14.77 -2.78 6.80
N GLY A 107 15.29 -3.84 7.40
CA GLY A 107 16.25 -3.77 8.49
C GLY A 107 17.57 -4.44 8.16
N SER A 108 18.59 -4.19 8.99
CA SER A 108 19.90 -4.85 8.95
C SER A 108 20.18 -5.70 10.21
N ASP A 109 19.13 -6.19 10.86
CA ASP A 109 19.17 -6.85 12.17
C ASP A 109 18.64 -8.28 12.13
N ARG A 110 19.56 -9.24 11.97
CA ARG A 110 19.24 -10.68 11.98
C ARG A 110 18.70 -11.18 13.32
N SER A 111 18.97 -10.47 14.40
CA SER A 111 18.66 -10.92 15.76
C SER A 111 17.30 -10.45 16.28
N GLU A 112 16.59 -9.63 15.50
CA GLU A 112 15.37 -8.96 15.93
C GLU A 112 15.55 -8.20 17.26
N SER A 113 16.61 -7.39 17.39
CA SER A 113 16.85 -6.66 18.62
C SER A 113 15.66 -5.78 19.01
N GLN A 114 15.52 -5.56 20.31
CA GLN A 114 14.44 -4.74 20.88
C GLN A 114 14.38 -3.35 20.21
N ALA A 115 15.53 -2.72 19.96
CA ALA A 115 15.62 -1.39 19.35
C ALA A 115 15.12 -1.34 17.90
N THR A 116 15.46 -2.35 17.09
CA THR A 116 14.96 -2.48 15.71
C THR A 116 13.46 -2.72 15.72
N CYS A 117 12.98 -3.63 16.57
CA CYS A 117 11.55 -3.88 16.71
C CYS A 117 10.80 -2.59 17.10
N ASP A 118 11.28 -1.86 18.11
CA ASP A 118 10.63 -0.63 18.57
C ASP A 118 10.61 0.46 17.49
N SER A 119 11.66 0.54 16.67
CA SER A 119 11.71 1.41 15.48
C SER A 119 10.61 1.05 14.48
N ILE A 120 10.49 -0.23 14.12
CA ILE A 120 9.47 -0.72 13.19
C ILE A 120 8.06 -0.47 13.74
N MET A 121 7.83 -0.76 15.03
CA MET A 121 6.54 -0.51 15.67
C MET A 121 6.15 0.96 15.61
N ARG A 122 7.11 1.88 15.77
CA ARG A 122 6.84 3.32 15.71
C ARG A 122 6.42 3.75 14.30
N ILE A 123 7.09 3.24 13.28
CA ILE A 123 6.75 3.47 11.87
C ILE A 123 5.34 2.95 11.57
N ILE A 124 5.06 1.70 11.94
CA ILE A 124 3.75 1.07 11.67
C ILE A 124 2.63 1.81 12.38
N ARG A 125 2.82 2.23 13.65
CA ARG A 125 1.85 3.07 14.35
C ARG A 125 1.56 4.39 13.63
N ALA A 126 2.56 4.98 12.98
CA ALA A 126 2.35 6.19 12.18
C ALA A 126 1.51 5.89 10.92
N GLN A 127 1.73 4.73 10.29
CA GLN A 127 1.00 4.28 9.09
C GLN A 127 -0.43 3.80 9.38
N LEU A 128 -0.68 3.17 10.52
CA LEU A 128 -2.01 2.66 10.92
C LEU A 128 -3.03 3.76 11.19
N LYS A 129 -2.59 5.00 11.45
CA LYS A 129 -3.50 6.15 11.63
C LYS A 129 -4.37 6.43 10.40
N LEU A 130 -4.05 5.84 9.25
CA LEU A 130 -4.74 6.03 7.98
C LEU A 130 -6.02 5.17 7.81
N LYS A 131 -6.40 4.35 8.80
CA LYS A 131 -7.71 3.64 8.91
C LYS A 131 -8.17 2.79 7.69
N THR A 132 -7.24 2.26 6.91
CA THR A 132 -7.54 1.24 5.90
C THR A 132 -7.35 -0.16 6.49
N SER A 133 -8.00 -1.18 5.91
CA SER A 133 -7.60 -2.56 6.17
C SER A 133 -6.14 -2.74 5.75
N GLN A 134 -5.31 -3.28 6.64
CA GLN A 134 -3.87 -3.41 6.41
C GLN A 134 -3.41 -4.84 6.65
N LEU A 135 -2.79 -5.43 5.62
CA LEU A 135 -2.04 -6.69 5.75
C LEU A 135 -0.58 -6.38 6.09
N ILE A 136 -0.14 -6.79 7.28
CA ILE A 136 1.23 -6.65 7.73
C ILE A 136 1.91 -8.02 7.71
N ILE A 137 2.97 -8.15 6.91
CA ILE A 137 3.75 -9.37 6.77
C ILE A 137 5.15 -9.16 7.35
N ASN A 138 5.57 -9.98 8.30
CA ASN A 138 6.98 -10.16 8.63
C ASN A 138 7.58 -11.19 7.66
N LEU A 139 8.33 -10.72 6.68
CA LEU A 139 8.92 -11.53 5.62
C LEU A 139 10.32 -12.00 6.02
N ARG A 140 10.53 -13.31 5.90
CA ARG A 140 11.80 -13.98 6.21
C ARG A 140 12.16 -14.94 5.10
N TRP A 141 13.40 -15.43 5.13
CA TRP A 141 13.81 -16.56 4.33
C TRP A 141 14.63 -17.55 5.15
N SER A 142 14.62 -18.82 4.73
CA SER A 142 15.39 -19.88 5.37
C SER A 142 15.77 -20.96 4.35
N PRO A 143 16.91 -21.66 4.50
CA PRO A 143 17.11 -22.92 3.80
C PRO A 143 16.07 -23.95 4.28
N LEU A 144 15.26 -24.46 3.35
CA LEU A 144 14.25 -25.46 3.66
C LEU A 144 14.78 -26.89 3.46
N PRO A 145 14.24 -27.90 4.19
CA PRO A 145 14.55 -29.30 3.95
C PRO A 145 14.28 -29.72 2.49
N THR A 146 15.09 -30.64 1.97
CA THR A 146 15.02 -31.10 0.57
C THR A 146 13.71 -31.80 0.17
N VAL A 147 12.93 -32.24 1.16
CA VAL A 147 11.60 -32.84 0.95
C VAL A 147 10.57 -31.80 0.49
N ILE A 148 10.82 -30.52 0.78
CA ILE A 148 9.97 -29.40 0.39
C ILE A 148 10.50 -28.81 -0.92
N ASP A 149 9.60 -28.50 -1.85
CA ASP A 149 9.97 -27.85 -3.10
C ASP A 149 10.44 -26.41 -2.86
N SER A 150 11.76 -26.23 -2.81
CA SER A 150 12.36 -24.94 -2.53
C SER A 150 12.05 -23.87 -3.58
N ASN A 151 11.53 -24.19 -4.75
CA ASN A 151 11.18 -23.15 -5.74
C ASN A 151 9.79 -22.57 -5.54
N ARG A 152 8.94 -23.19 -4.72
CA ARG A 152 7.53 -22.83 -4.59
C ARG A 152 7.06 -22.71 -3.15
N ALA A 153 7.81 -23.21 -2.19
CA ALA A 153 7.38 -23.27 -0.80
C ALA A 153 7.37 -21.90 -0.11
N VAL A 154 6.24 -21.62 0.53
CA VAL A 154 6.01 -20.50 1.43
C VAL A 154 5.47 -21.07 2.72
N ILE A 155 6.12 -20.75 3.84
CA ILE A 155 5.70 -21.18 5.16
C ILE A 155 5.04 -19.99 5.87
N LEU A 156 3.85 -20.19 6.40
CA LEU A 156 3.16 -19.20 7.23
C LEU A 156 3.29 -19.60 8.70
N GLY A 157 3.85 -18.70 9.49
CA GLY A 157 4.02 -18.90 10.93
C GLY A 157 2.67 -18.91 11.64
N THR A 158 2.45 -19.91 12.51
CA THR A 158 1.17 -20.01 13.24
C THR A 158 1.24 -19.55 14.69
N ARG A 159 2.44 -19.44 15.27
CA ARG A 159 2.65 -19.09 16.70
C ARG A 159 2.06 -17.72 17.05
N TYR A 160 2.38 -16.70 16.26
CA TYR A 160 1.82 -15.37 16.38
C TYR A 160 1.20 -14.98 15.04
N LYS A 161 -0.12 -14.82 15.04
CA LYS A 161 -0.90 -14.30 13.92
C LYS A 161 -2.10 -13.54 14.43
N HIS A 162 -2.57 -12.60 13.65
CA HIS A 162 -3.78 -11.83 13.94
C HIS A 162 -4.58 -11.59 12.66
N GLY A 163 -5.91 -11.55 12.76
CA GLY A 163 -6.83 -11.46 11.63
C GLY A 163 -7.87 -12.57 11.64
N SER A 164 -8.96 -12.37 10.90
CA SER A 164 -10.02 -13.38 10.84
C SER A 164 -9.56 -14.62 10.07
N PRO A 165 -10.05 -15.82 10.40
CA PRO A 165 -9.74 -17.04 9.63
C PRO A 165 -10.08 -16.91 8.14
N ARG A 166 -11.10 -16.11 7.81
CA ARG A 166 -11.50 -15.83 6.43
C ARG A 166 -10.43 -15.05 5.68
N GLU A 167 -9.96 -13.92 6.22
CA GLU A 167 -8.93 -13.09 5.58
C GLU A 167 -7.63 -13.87 5.36
N ILE A 168 -7.21 -14.63 6.38
CA ILE A 168 -6.01 -15.48 6.29
C ILE A 168 -6.19 -16.54 5.22
N SER A 169 -7.37 -17.16 5.12
CA SER A 169 -7.66 -18.16 4.09
C SER A 169 -7.65 -17.56 2.69
N THR A 170 -8.26 -16.38 2.50
CA THR A 170 -8.22 -15.63 1.24
C THR A 170 -6.79 -15.32 0.81
N PHE A 171 -5.93 -14.89 1.74
CA PHE A 171 -4.52 -14.65 1.43
C PHE A 171 -3.78 -15.93 1.02
N LYS A 172 -4.01 -17.04 1.74
CA LYS A 172 -3.45 -18.35 1.37
C LYS A 172 -3.89 -18.79 -0.02
N GLU A 173 -5.15 -18.57 -0.39
CA GLU A 173 -5.67 -18.90 -1.71
C GLU A 173 -5.00 -18.07 -2.80
N LYS A 174 -4.87 -16.76 -2.63
CA LYS A 174 -4.14 -15.90 -3.59
C LYS A 174 -2.69 -16.35 -3.77
N LEU A 175 -1.99 -16.73 -2.70
CA LEU A 175 -0.63 -17.27 -2.82
C LEU A 175 -0.61 -18.59 -3.62
N ARG A 176 -1.59 -19.47 -3.43
CA ARG A 176 -1.70 -20.73 -4.20
C ARG A 176 -2.01 -20.48 -5.68
N GLU A 177 -2.78 -19.44 -6.01
CA GLU A 177 -3.03 -19.01 -7.39
C GLU A 177 -1.73 -18.63 -8.13
N LEU A 178 -0.71 -18.15 -7.40
CA LEU A 178 0.64 -17.92 -7.93
C LEU A 178 1.48 -19.19 -8.15
N ASN A 179 0.85 -20.38 -8.01
CA ASN A 179 1.50 -21.69 -8.03
C ASN A 179 2.53 -21.85 -6.89
N LEU A 180 2.26 -21.26 -5.72
CA LEU A 180 3.07 -21.43 -4.52
C LEU A 180 2.50 -22.54 -3.63
N GLN A 181 3.39 -23.32 -3.03
CA GLN A 181 3.05 -24.32 -2.03
C GLN A 181 3.01 -23.63 -0.66
N VAL A 182 1.81 -23.29 -0.19
CA VAL A 182 1.61 -22.66 1.12
C VAL A 182 1.50 -23.73 2.20
N LEU A 183 2.44 -23.72 3.12
CA LEU A 183 2.52 -24.59 4.29
C LEU A 183 2.28 -23.77 5.56
N ASP A 184 1.62 -24.36 6.55
CA ASP A 184 1.59 -23.81 7.91
C ASP A 184 2.75 -24.43 8.69
N ASP A 185 3.51 -23.63 9.45
CA ASP A 185 4.36 -24.24 10.48
C ASP A 185 3.52 -24.53 11.71
N ASP A 186 3.65 -25.69 12.32
CA ASP A 186 3.03 -25.98 13.62
C ASP A 186 3.80 -25.30 14.77
N GLY A 187 4.25 -24.06 14.56
CA GLY A 187 5.02 -23.25 15.49
C GLY A 187 6.54 -23.34 15.35
N GLU A 188 7.08 -23.97 14.31
CA GLU A 188 8.53 -24.24 14.17
C GLU A 188 9.35 -23.12 13.53
N PHE A 189 8.83 -22.46 12.48
CA PHE A 189 9.57 -21.47 11.69
C PHE A 189 9.22 -20.02 12.06
N GLY A 190 8.06 -19.82 12.71
CA GLY A 190 7.52 -18.54 13.08
C GLY A 190 7.69 -18.22 14.56
N GLY A 191 7.36 -16.97 14.90
CA GLY A 191 7.26 -16.55 16.29
C GLY A 191 8.40 -15.65 16.74
N GLY A 192 8.94 -14.84 15.84
CA GLY A 192 9.91 -13.79 16.16
C GLY A 192 9.34 -12.72 17.10
N LEU A 193 10.24 -11.99 17.77
CA LEU A 193 9.88 -10.87 18.65
C LEU A 193 9.11 -9.79 17.88
N LEU A 194 9.47 -9.54 16.62
CA LEU A 194 8.78 -8.57 15.78
C LEU A 194 7.32 -9.00 15.57
N THR A 195 7.08 -10.23 15.12
CA THR A 195 5.73 -10.74 14.86
C THR A 195 4.87 -10.69 16.12
N TYR A 196 5.43 -11.08 17.28
CA TYR A 196 4.74 -10.94 18.56
C TYR A 196 4.26 -9.50 18.81
N LYS A 197 5.15 -8.52 18.70
CA LYS A 197 4.81 -7.10 18.91
C LYS A 197 3.80 -6.57 17.89
N LEU A 198 3.92 -7.00 16.63
CA LEU A 198 2.94 -6.66 15.59
C LEU A 198 1.56 -7.19 15.95
N THR A 199 1.46 -8.43 16.45
CA THR A 199 0.17 -8.98 16.89
C THR A 199 -0.40 -8.26 18.10
N GLU A 200 0.43 -7.83 19.05
CA GLU A 200 -0.02 -7.01 20.19
C GLU A 200 -0.59 -5.68 19.72
N LEU A 201 0.09 -5.00 18.79
CA LEU A 201 -0.42 -3.76 18.19
C LEU A 201 -1.72 -3.99 17.41
N ALA A 202 -1.81 -5.08 16.67
CA ALA A 202 -3.00 -5.39 15.88
C ALA A 202 -4.22 -5.71 16.76
N ARG A 203 -4.04 -6.20 18.00
CA ARG A 203 -5.15 -6.36 18.96
C ARG A 203 -5.77 -5.02 19.38
N GLU A 204 -4.99 -3.94 19.32
CA GLU A 204 -5.44 -2.58 19.64
C GLU A 204 -6.04 -1.86 18.41
N ALA A 205 -5.82 -2.38 17.21
CA ALA A 205 -6.22 -1.76 15.95
C ALA A 205 -7.24 -2.62 15.19
N GLU A 206 -8.41 -2.05 14.89
CA GLU A 206 -9.41 -2.74 14.08
C GLU A 206 -8.92 -2.92 12.62
N ASN A 207 -9.26 -4.05 12.01
CA ASN A 207 -9.01 -4.36 10.58
C ASN A 207 -7.53 -4.50 10.17
N VAL A 208 -6.68 -4.95 11.08
CA VAL A 208 -5.28 -5.30 10.76
C VAL A 208 -5.15 -6.82 10.68
N VAL A 209 -4.45 -7.33 9.67
CA VAL A 209 -4.05 -8.74 9.58
C VAL A 209 -2.55 -8.80 9.73
N VAL A 210 -2.05 -9.65 10.63
CA VAL A 210 -0.60 -9.83 10.87
C VAL A 210 -0.23 -11.29 10.65
N LEU A 211 0.75 -11.53 9.78
CA LEU A 211 1.30 -12.85 9.51
C LEU A 211 2.82 -12.81 9.44
N GLU A 212 3.46 -13.90 9.84
CA GLU A 212 4.87 -14.17 9.52
C GLU A 212 4.92 -15.10 8.31
N MET A 213 5.75 -14.75 7.32
CA MET A 213 5.90 -15.51 6.09
C MET A 213 7.37 -15.79 5.84
N THR A 214 7.73 -17.06 5.78
CA THR A 214 9.08 -17.53 5.52
C THR A 214 9.15 -18.16 4.12
N LEU A 215 9.98 -17.59 3.27
CA LEU A 215 10.29 -18.12 1.94
C LEU A 215 11.48 -19.07 2.02
N SER A 216 11.60 -19.98 1.07
CA SER A 216 12.88 -20.66 0.86
C SER A 216 13.95 -19.65 0.40
N SER A 217 15.22 -19.97 0.60
CA SER A 217 16.33 -19.16 0.04
C SER A 217 16.26 -19.04 -1.49
N THR A 218 15.87 -20.10 -2.19
CA THR A 218 15.74 -20.11 -3.66
C THR A 218 14.60 -19.22 -4.14
N LEU A 219 13.44 -19.28 -3.48
CA LEU A 219 12.29 -18.43 -3.80
C LEU A 219 12.55 -16.97 -3.43
N ALA A 220 13.24 -16.73 -2.31
CA ALA A 220 13.63 -15.39 -1.88
C ALA A 220 14.52 -14.67 -2.90
N GLY A 221 15.39 -15.41 -3.60
CA GLY A 221 16.21 -14.87 -4.70
C GLY A 221 15.50 -14.81 -6.06
N ASN A 222 14.27 -15.31 -6.18
CA ASN A 222 13.52 -15.31 -7.43
C ASN A 222 12.75 -13.99 -7.60
N VAL A 223 13.39 -13.01 -8.25
CA VAL A 223 12.86 -11.65 -8.40
C VAL A 223 11.43 -11.61 -8.99
N PRO A 224 11.11 -12.32 -10.10
CA PRO A 224 9.73 -12.37 -10.61
C PRO A 224 8.72 -12.87 -9.58
N LYS A 225 9.04 -13.94 -8.84
CA LYS A 225 8.13 -14.48 -7.82
C LYS A 225 7.97 -13.59 -6.62
N ILE A 226 9.02 -12.91 -6.18
CA ILE A 226 8.91 -11.89 -5.14
C ILE A 226 8.01 -10.74 -5.60
N ALA A 227 8.10 -10.30 -6.85
CA ALA A 227 7.19 -9.28 -7.38
C ALA A 227 5.73 -9.71 -7.27
N GLU A 228 5.40 -10.92 -7.74
CA GLU A 228 4.04 -11.47 -7.68
C GLU A 228 3.51 -11.57 -6.24
N ILE A 229 4.37 -12.00 -5.30
CA ILE A 229 4.03 -12.08 -3.86
C ILE A 229 3.74 -10.68 -3.30
N LEU A 230 4.61 -9.70 -3.57
CA LEU A 230 4.45 -8.34 -3.08
C LEU A 230 3.20 -7.66 -3.67
N GLU A 231 2.89 -7.88 -4.94
CA GLU A 231 1.64 -7.39 -5.55
C GLU A 231 0.40 -8.07 -4.95
N THR A 232 0.50 -9.35 -4.60
CA THR A 232 -0.60 -10.02 -3.89
C THR A 232 -0.89 -9.36 -2.54
N ILE A 233 0.16 -8.92 -1.84
CA ILE A 233 0.04 -8.21 -0.55
C ILE A 233 -0.61 -6.84 -0.71
N THR A 234 -0.46 -6.16 -1.86
CA THR A 234 -1.09 -4.84 -2.09
C THR A 234 -2.55 -4.88 -2.51
N THR A 235 -3.05 -6.04 -2.94
CA THR A 235 -4.39 -6.19 -3.54
C THR A 235 -5.44 -6.79 -2.59
N LEU A 236 -5.08 -7.05 -1.34
CA LEU A 236 -5.99 -7.50 -0.28
C LEU A 236 -6.54 -6.32 0.51
#